data_AF-A0A6M0C947-F1
#
_entry.id   AF-A0A6M0C947-F1
#
_cell.length_a   1.000
_cell.length_b   1.000
_cell.length_c   1.000
_cell.angle_alpha   90.00
_cell.angle_beta   90.00
_cell.angle_gamma   90.00
#
_symmetry.space_group_name_H-M   'P 1'
#
loop_
_entity.id
_entity.type
_entity.pdbx_description
1 polymer ?
#
loop_
_entity_poly.entity_id
_entity_poly.type
_entity_poly.pdbx_seq_one_letter_code
_entity_poly.pdbx_strand_id
1 'polypeptide(L)'
;KLALGEGTWCPFNSQNTVWSPQAYPLLYLPAYCSFRMTDIWRSFVAQRICWENGWRVLFYSPTVYQERNEHNLMRDFEDEVSGYLNNDKIAKSLAEINLKSGEANLLDNLSKCYDALIGLGVVKPEEAELVEAWARDLTAILKK
;
A
#
# COMPACT_ATOMS: atom_id res chain seq x y z
N LYS A 1 20.57 5.79 7.81
CA LYS A 1 19.53 5.33 6.85
C LYS A 1 19.49 3.81 6.92
N LEU A 2 18.31 3.20 6.92
CA LEU A 2 18.10 1.76 7.03
C LEU A 2 17.28 1.29 5.83
N ALA A 3 17.82 0.37 5.04
CA ALA A 3 17.08 -0.26 3.95
C ALA A 3 16.51 -1.60 4.45
N LEU A 4 15.22 -1.82 4.25
CA LEU A 4 14.59 -3.10 4.59
C LEU A 4 14.74 -4.08 3.43
N GLY A 5 15.17 -5.29 3.76
CA GLY A 5 15.28 -6.39 2.81
C GLY A 5 13.91 -6.93 2.38
N GLU A 6 13.93 -7.73 1.32
CA GLU A 6 12.76 -8.52 0.91
C GLU A 6 12.27 -9.43 2.03
N GLY A 7 10.95 -9.61 2.13
CA GLY A 7 10.31 -10.37 3.20
C GLY A 7 10.21 -9.62 4.53
N THR A 8 10.77 -8.42 4.65
CA THR A 8 10.67 -7.59 5.86
C THR A 8 9.51 -6.61 5.73
N TRP A 9 8.33 -6.99 6.21
CA TRP A 9 7.15 -6.14 6.22
C TRP A 9 7.25 -5.04 7.27
N CYS A 10 7.14 -3.78 6.84
CA CYS A 10 7.09 -2.64 7.74
C CYS A 10 6.18 -1.55 7.16
N PRO A 11 5.09 -1.16 7.83
CA PRO A 11 4.20 -0.17 7.28
C PRO A 11 4.86 1.21 7.20
N PHE A 12 4.49 2.00 6.20
CA PHE A 12 4.92 3.39 6.04
C PHE A 12 3.75 4.28 5.60
N ASN A 13 3.82 5.57 5.92
CA ASN A 13 2.71 6.51 5.69
C ASN A 13 2.84 7.31 4.39
N SER A 14 1.82 8.11 4.07
CA SER A 14 1.79 9.02 2.94
C SER A 14 2.46 10.38 3.19
N GLN A 15 2.54 10.85 4.44
CA GLN A 15 2.79 12.25 4.79
C GLN A 15 4.26 12.68 4.75
N ASN A 16 5.22 11.77 4.92
CA ASN A 16 6.66 12.06 4.84
C ASN A 16 7.42 10.95 4.10
N THR A 17 6.89 10.57 2.93
CA THR A 17 7.44 9.51 2.09
C THR A 17 7.75 10.04 0.70
N VAL A 18 9.01 9.93 0.28
CA VAL A 18 9.46 10.26 -1.06
C VAL A 18 9.37 9.02 -1.94
N TRP A 19 8.77 9.17 -3.11
CA TRP A 19 8.61 8.10 -4.10
C TRP A 19 9.50 8.34 -5.31
N SER A 20 10.12 7.28 -5.81
CA SER A 20 10.75 7.32 -7.14
C SER A 20 9.65 7.46 -8.20
N PRO A 21 9.83 8.24 -9.28
CA PRO A 21 8.83 8.37 -10.34
C PRO A 21 8.35 7.03 -10.92
N GLN A 22 9.25 6.06 -11.05
CA GLN A 22 8.94 4.69 -11.50
C GLN A 22 7.93 3.98 -10.60
N ALA A 23 7.82 4.36 -9.33
CA ALA A 23 6.94 3.76 -8.34
C ALA A 23 5.63 4.57 -8.14
N TYR A 24 5.42 5.68 -8.87
CA TYR A 24 4.18 6.45 -8.79
C TYR A 24 2.89 5.64 -9.04
N PRO A 25 2.88 4.58 -9.87
CA PRO A 25 1.71 3.70 -9.96
C PRO A 25 1.23 3.12 -8.62
N LEU A 26 2.10 3.05 -7.61
CA LEU A 26 1.83 2.51 -6.28
C LEU A 26 1.40 3.58 -5.26
N LEU A 27 1.13 4.82 -5.71
CA LEU A 27 0.61 5.91 -4.87
C LEU A 27 -0.87 5.76 -4.52
N TYR A 28 -1.58 4.81 -5.13
CA TYR A 28 -2.99 4.53 -4.86
C TYR A 28 -3.25 4.32 -3.36
N LEU A 29 -4.25 5.01 -2.81
CA LEU A 29 -4.68 4.88 -1.42
C LEU A 29 -6.06 4.23 -1.38
N PRO A 30 -6.25 3.17 -0.57
CA PRO A 30 -7.52 2.48 -0.57
C PRO A 30 -8.63 3.22 0.16
N ALA A 31 -9.84 3.18 -0.39
CA ALA A 31 -10.97 3.98 0.08
C ALA A 31 -11.99 3.17 0.90
N TYR A 32 -12.13 1.87 0.64
CA TYR A 32 -13.07 0.98 1.31
C TYR A 32 -12.42 0.16 2.43
N CYS A 33 -11.55 0.80 3.21
CA CYS A 33 -10.94 0.27 4.44
C CYS A 33 -11.02 1.28 5.60
N SER A 34 -10.63 0.87 6.81
CA SER A 34 -10.49 1.79 7.95
C SER A 34 -9.47 2.88 7.63
N PHE A 35 -9.76 4.13 7.99
CA PHE A 35 -8.84 5.26 7.79
C PHE A 35 -7.49 5.02 8.47
N ARG A 36 -7.48 4.35 9.62
CA ARG A 36 -6.23 3.98 10.33
C ARG A 36 -5.40 2.95 9.55
N MET A 37 -6.05 2.16 8.70
CA MET A 37 -5.42 1.08 7.92
C MET A 37 -5.04 1.48 6.50
N THR A 38 -5.60 2.56 5.96
CA THR A 38 -5.37 3.02 4.58
C THR A 38 -3.88 3.04 4.22
N ASP A 39 -3.06 3.74 5.01
CA ASP A 39 -1.61 3.83 4.75
C ASP A 39 -0.89 2.49 5.00
N ILE A 40 -1.30 1.74 6.03
CA ILE A 40 -0.70 0.45 6.41
C ILE A 40 -0.91 -0.57 5.29
N TRP A 41 -2.14 -0.84 4.88
CA TRP A 41 -2.42 -1.87 3.89
C TRP A 41 -1.92 -1.50 2.50
N ARG A 42 -2.02 -0.22 2.13
CA ARG A 42 -1.37 0.30 0.92
C ARG A 42 0.13 0.05 0.95
N SER A 43 0.78 0.30 2.08
CA SER A 43 2.23 0.12 2.18
C SER A 43 2.65 -1.34 2.03
N PHE A 44 1.80 -2.30 2.42
CA PHE A 44 2.05 -3.72 2.19
C PHE A 44 1.95 -4.05 0.69
N VAL A 45 0.87 -3.62 0.02
CA VAL A 45 0.73 -3.79 -1.43
C VAL A 45 1.95 -3.21 -2.17
N ALA A 46 2.33 -1.98 -1.85
CA ALA A 46 3.49 -1.34 -2.45
C ALA A 46 4.81 -2.08 -2.17
N GLN A 47 5.05 -2.51 -0.91
CA GLN A 47 6.25 -3.27 -0.55
C GLN A 47 6.38 -4.55 -1.36
N ARG A 48 5.28 -5.32 -1.48
CA ARG A 48 5.27 -6.57 -2.23
C ARG A 48 5.65 -6.36 -3.69
N ILE A 49 5.09 -5.32 -4.32
CA ILE A 49 5.37 -4.99 -5.72
C ILE A 49 6.80 -4.44 -5.89
N CYS A 50 7.28 -3.64 -4.95
CA CYS A 50 8.66 -3.16 -4.94
C CYS A 50 9.65 -4.33 -4.89
N TRP A 51 9.41 -5.34 -4.05
CA TRP A 51 10.29 -6.52 -3.97
C TRP A 51 10.38 -7.27 -5.29
N GLU A 52 9.26 -7.44 -6.00
CA GLU A 52 9.21 -8.06 -7.33
C GLU A 52 10.09 -7.32 -8.37
N ASN A 53 10.32 -6.03 -8.16
CA ASN A 53 11.14 -5.19 -9.02
C ASN A 53 12.57 -4.99 -8.49
N GLY A 54 12.98 -5.73 -7.45
CA GLY A 54 14.28 -5.58 -6.81
C GLY A 54 14.44 -4.26 -6.04
N TRP A 55 13.36 -3.53 -5.82
CA TRP A 55 13.35 -2.27 -5.08
C TRP A 55 13.21 -2.52 -3.57
N ARG A 56 13.61 -1.52 -2.79
CA ARG A 56 13.67 -1.58 -1.32
C ARG A 56 13.12 -0.30 -0.71
N VAL A 57 12.55 -0.40 0.49
CA VAL A 57 12.10 0.76 1.27
C VAL A 57 13.26 1.25 2.13
N LEU A 58 13.54 2.55 2.07
CA LEU A 58 14.62 3.20 2.81
C LEU A 58 14.07 4.14 3.87
N PHE A 59 14.36 3.85 5.14
CA PHE A 59 14.06 4.71 6.26
C PHE A 59 15.21 5.67 6.54
N TYR A 60 14.88 6.95 6.74
CA TYR A 60 15.84 8.00 7.08
C TYR A 60 15.29 8.86 8.22
N SER A 61 16.14 9.75 8.74
CA SER A 61 15.79 10.65 9.85
C SER A 61 14.58 11.53 9.49
N PRO A 62 13.73 11.91 10.45
CA PRO A 62 12.59 12.78 10.18
C PRO A 62 13.05 14.09 9.53
N THR A 63 12.35 14.51 8.48
CA THR A 63 12.59 15.76 7.75
C THR A 63 11.53 16.82 7.97
N VAL A 64 10.48 16.48 8.72
CA VAL A 64 9.34 17.36 8.99
C VAL A 64 8.98 17.29 10.47
N TYR A 65 8.41 18.38 10.97
CA TYR A 65 7.68 18.39 12.23
C TYR A 65 6.19 18.19 11.93
N GLN A 66 5.56 17.26 12.63
CA GLN A 66 4.14 17.00 12.48
C GLN A 66 3.36 17.65 13.62
N GLU A 67 2.56 18.66 13.30
CA GLU A 67 1.53 19.18 14.19
C GLU A 67 0.31 18.24 14.13
N ARG A 68 -0.01 17.58 15.23
CA ARG A 68 -1.08 16.58 15.27
C ARG A 68 -2.40 17.21 15.70
N ASN A 69 -3.48 16.77 15.06
CA ASN A 69 -4.83 17.05 15.50
C ASN A 69 -5.11 16.37 16.85
N GLU A 70 -6.10 16.87 17.59
CA GLU A 70 -6.58 16.19 18.78
C GLU A 70 -7.18 14.82 18.43
N HIS A 71 -6.78 13.81 19.20
CA HIS A 71 -7.16 12.42 18.97
C HIS A 71 -8.22 11.97 19.98
N ASN A 72 -9.23 11.23 19.52
CA ASN A 72 -10.07 10.42 20.40
C ASN A 72 -9.44 9.02 20.48
N LEU A 73 -8.73 8.77 21.59
CA LEU A 73 -7.94 7.54 21.77
C LEU A 73 -8.79 6.26 21.69
N MET A 74 -10.03 6.29 22.17
CA MET A 74 -10.90 5.11 22.13
C MET A 74 -11.37 4.80 20.72
N ARG A 75 -11.74 5.83 19.96
CA ARG A 75 -12.11 5.68 18.55
C ARG A 75 -10.92 5.19 17.71
N ASP A 76 -9.74 5.74 17.97
CA ASP A 76 -8.53 5.33 17.26
C ASP A 76 -8.19 3.86 17.52
N PHE A 77 -8.31 3.43 18.77
CA PHE A 77 -8.17 2.03 19.13
C PHE A 77 -9.17 1.14 18.38
N GLU A 78 -10.46 1.49 18.35
CA GLU A 78 -11.49 0.75 17.62
C GLU A 78 -11.15 0.62 16.12
N ASP A 79 -10.75 1.73 15.50
CA ASP A 79 -10.38 1.76 14.08
C ASP A 79 -9.10 0.95 13.78
N GLU A 80 -8.22 0.76 14.76
CA GLU A 80 -6.98 -0.03 14.67
C GLU A 80 -7.18 -1.55 14.88
N VAL A 81 -8.26 -1.99 15.54
CA VAL A 81 -8.53 -3.43 15.80
C VAL A 81 -8.44 -4.26 14.53
N SER A 82 -8.97 -3.74 13.43
CA SER A 82 -8.92 -4.40 12.11
C SER A 82 -7.49 -4.71 11.65
N GLY A 83 -6.54 -3.83 11.96
CA GLY A 83 -5.12 -4.02 11.66
C GLY A 83 -4.50 -5.15 12.48
N TYR A 84 -4.73 -5.14 13.79
CA TYR A 84 -4.21 -6.18 14.69
C TYR A 84 -4.69 -7.58 14.29
N LEU A 85 -5.91 -7.71 13.80
CA LEU A 85 -6.49 -8.99 13.39
C LEU A 85 -6.02 -9.45 12.00
N ASN A 86 -5.73 -8.53 11.08
CA ASN A 86 -5.57 -8.87 9.66
C ASN A 86 -4.18 -8.61 9.08
N ASN A 87 -3.31 -7.82 9.71
CA ASN A 87 -2.02 -7.42 9.10
C ASN A 87 -1.14 -8.64 8.73
N ASP A 88 -1.02 -9.62 9.63
CA ASP A 88 -0.25 -10.85 9.36
C ASP A 88 -0.88 -11.68 8.24
N LYS A 89 -2.21 -11.80 8.22
CA LYS A 89 -2.96 -12.50 7.17
C LYS A 89 -2.76 -11.85 5.80
N ILE A 90 -2.81 -10.52 5.74
CA ILE A 90 -2.57 -9.73 4.52
C ILE A 90 -1.14 -9.94 4.03
N ALA A 91 -0.15 -9.79 4.91
CA ALA A 91 1.26 -9.96 4.56
C ALA A 91 1.54 -11.36 3.97
N LYS A 92 0.99 -12.41 4.59
CA LYS A 92 1.09 -13.80 4.09
C LYS A 92 0.42 -13.96 2.74
N SER A 93 -0.81 -13.49 2.60
CA SER A 93 -1.55 -13.60 1.34
C SER A 93 -0.86 -12.86 0.19
N LEU A 94 -0.32 -11.66 0.43
CA LEU A 94 0.43 -10.90 -0.57
C LEU A 94 1.75 -11.59 -0.95
N ALA A 95 2.43 -12.22 0.00
CA ALA A 95 3.68 -12.95 -0.25
C ALA A 95 3.48 -14.13 -1.21
N GLU A 96 2.30 -14.76 -1.20
CA GLU A 96 1.97 -15.92 -2.05
C GLU A 96 1.59 -15.54 -3.49
N ILE A 97 1.30 -14.26 -3.77
CA ILE A 97 0.90 -13.83 -5.11
C ILE A 97 2.09 -13.90 -6.07
N ASN A 98 1.89 -14.57 -7.20
CA ASN A 98 2.85 -14.57 -8.30
C ASN A 98 2.70 -13.26 -9.11
N LEU A 99 3.58 -12.31 -8.84
CA LEU A 99 3.67 -11.02 -9.52
C LEU A 99 4.69 -11.08 -10.67
N LYS A 100 4.61 -10.11 -11.58
CA LYS A 100 5.57 -9.99 -12.68
C LYS A 100 6.51 -8.80 -12.44
N SER A 101 7.81 -9.00 -12.60
CA SER A 101 8.79 -7.92 -12.56
C SER A 101 8.63 -6.95 -13.75
N GLY A 102 9.09 -5.71 -13.58
CA GLY A 102 9.14 -4.67 -14.61
C GLY A 102 8.02 -3.63 -14.48
N GLU A 103 8.36 -2.38 -14.81
CA GLU A 103 7.46 -1.21 -14.67
C GLU A 103 6.13 -1.36 -15.43
N ALA A 104 6.15 -2.05 -16.57
CA ALA A 104 4.96 -2.32 -17.37
C ALA A 104 3.90 -3.18 -16.65
N ASN A 105 4.30 -3.93 -15.60
CA ASN A 105 3.42 -4.81 -14.85
C ASN A 105 2.91 -4.19 -13.54
N LEU A 106 3.31 -2.97 -13.18
CA LEU A 106 2.98 -2.38 -11.88
C LEU A 106 1.48 -2.27 -11.63
N LEU A 107 0.72 -1.80 -12.63
CA LEU A 107 -0.74 -1.64 -12.51
C LEU A 107 -1.48 -2.97 -12.49
N ASP A 108 -1.04 -3.96 -13.27
CA ASP A 108 -1.59 -5.34 -13.23
C ASP A 108 -1.31 -6.00 -11.86
N ASN A 109 -0.09 -5.83 -11.36
CA ASN A 109 0.28 -6.33 -10.03
C ASN A 109 -0.52 -5.62 -8.92
N LEU A 110 -0.78 -4.32 -9.06
CA LEU A 110 -1.61 -3.55 -8.13
C LEU A 110 -3.02 -4.13 -8.07
N SER A 111 -3.68 -4.32 -9.22
CA SER A 111 -5.01 -4.95 -9.31
C SER A 111 -5.03 -6.31 -8.64
N LYS A 112 -4.08 -7.20 -8.95
CA LYS A 112 -3.99 -8.54 -8.32
C LYS A 112 -3.84 -8.49 -6.80
N CYS A 113 -3.06 -7.53 -6.29
CA CYS A 113 -2.90 -7.38 -4.85
C CYS A 113 -4.22 -6.94 -4.21
N TYR A 114 -4.95 -6.00 -4.83
CA TYR A 114 -6.25 -5.57 -4.32
C TYR A 114 -7.33 -6.64 -4.45
N ASP A 115 -7.33 -7.43 -5.52
CA ASP A 115 -8.19 -8.60 -5.65
C ASP A 115 -7.98 -9.59 -4.49
N ALA A 116 -6.73 -9.80 -4.07
CA ALA A 116 -6.43 -10.63 -2.90
C ALA A 116 -6.98 -10.01 -1.61
N LEU A 117 -6.82 -8.69 -1.40
CA LEU A 117 -7.38 -7.99 -0.23
C LEU A 117 -8.92 -8.06 -0.20
N ILE A 118 -9.57 -7.95 -1.36
CA ILE A 118 -11.02 -8.12 -1.52
C ILE A 118 -11.42 -9.57 -1.22
N GLY A 119 -10.69 -10.55 -1.76
CA GLY A 119 -10.91 -11.97 -1.49
C GLY A 119 -10.73 -12.35 -0.01
N LEU A 120 -9.87 -11.63 0.71
CA LEU A 120 -9.71 -11.76 2.16
C LEU A 120 -10.84 -11.10 2.97
N GLY A 121 -11.67 -10.26 2.34
CA GLY A 121 -12.75 -9.50 2.97
C GLY A 121 -12.28 -8.31 3.81
N VAL A 122 -11.01 -7.90 3.68
CA VAL A 122 -10.46 -6.75 4.45
C VAL A 122 -10.76 -5.42 3.76
N VAL A 123 -10.95 -5.44 2.44
CA VAL A 123 -11.39 -4.31 1.64
C VAL A 123 -12.67 -4.71 0.90
N LYS A 124 -13.60 -3.77 0.72
CA LYS A 124 -14.88 -4.08 0.07
C LYS A 124 -14.72 -4.24 -1.47
N PRO A 125 -15.59 -5.01 -2.14
CA PRO A 125 -15.51 -5.24 -3.59
C PRO A 125 -15.53 -3.98 -4.45
N GLU A 126 -16.18 -2.91 -3.99
CA GLU A 126 -16.26 -1.61 -4.68
C GLU A 126 -14.88 -0.96 -4.88
N GLU A 127 -13.86 -1.42 -4.16
CA GLU A 127 -12.48 -0.97 -4.35
C GLU A 127 -11.93 -1.34 -5.73
N ALA A 128 -12.36 -2.46 -6.31
CA ALA A 128 -11.87 -2.90 -7.62
C ALA A 128 -12.11 -1.81 -8.69
N GLU A 129 -13.28 -1.18 -8.67
CA GLU A 129 -13.63 -0.09 -9.60
C GLU A 129 -12.69 1.11 -9.45
N LEU A 130 -12.27 1.43 -8.23
CA LEU A 130 -11.34 2.54 -7.96
C LEU A 130 -9.90 2.22 -8.40
N VAL A 131 -9.45 0.98 -8.20
CA VAL A 131 -8.13 0.52 -8.67
C VAL A 131 -8.08 0.52 -10.20
N GLU A 132 -9.16 0.08 -10.85
CA GLU A 132 -9.28 0.14 -12.30
C GLU A 132 -9.30 1.58 -12.84
N ALA A 133 -10.03 2.47 -12.18
CA ALA A 133 -10.06 3.89 -12.54
C ALA A 133 -8.65 4.51 -12.43
N TRP A 134 -7.95 4.26 -11.32
CA TRP A 134 -6.56 4.70 -11.12
C TRP A 134 -5.62 4.19 -12.23
N ALA A 135 -5.68 2.89 -12.53
CA ALA A 135 -4.83 2.28 -13.56
C ALA A 135 -5.11 2.87 -14.95
N ARG A 136 -6.39 3.11 -15.27
CA ARG A 136 -6.83 3.71 -16.53
C ARG A 136 -6.30 5.15 -16.68
N ASP A 137 -6.47 5.96 -15.66
CA ASP A 137 -6.06 7.37 -15.67
C ASP A 137 -4.53 7.50 -15.79
N LEU A 138 -3.78 6.71 -15.02
CA LEU A 138 -2.33 6.67 -15.13
C LEU A 138 -1.85 6.20 -16.51
N THR A 139 -2.48 5.17 -17.07
CA THR A 139 -2.14 4.69 -18.43
C THR A 139 -2.38 5.78 -19.48
N ALA A 140 -3.43 6.60 -19.33
CA ALA A 140 -3.71 7.71 -20.23
C ALA A 140 -2.68 8.85 -20.11
N ILE A 141 -2.15 9.08 -18.90
CA ILE A 141 -1.11 10.08 -18.65
C ILE A 141 0.26 9.61 -19.17
N LEU A 142 0.63 8.36 -18.91
CA LEU A 142 1.95 7.80 -19.27
C LEU A 142 2.12 7.53 -20.78
N LYS A 143 1.04 7.52 -21.56
CA LYS A 143 1.06 7.40 -23.03
C LYS A 143 1.36 8.72 -23.75
N LYS A 144 1.41 9.84 -23.04
CA LYS A 144 1.78 11.15 -23.58
C LYS A 144 3.26 11.41 -23.36
#